data_AF-A0A2R6FXY3-F1
#
_entry.id   AF-A0A2R6FXY3-F1
#
_cell.length_a   1.000
_cell.length_b   1.000
_cell.length_c   1.000
_cell.angle_alpha   90.00
_cell.angle_beta   90.00
_cell.angle_gamma   90.00
#
_symmetry.space_group_name_H-M   'P 1'
#
loop_
_entity.id
_entity.type
_entity.pdbx_description
1 polymer ?
#
loop_
_entity_poly.entity_id
_entity_poly.type
_entity_poly.pdbx_seq_one_letter_code
_entity_poly.pdbx_strand_id
1 'polypeptide(L)'
;FEAGEGALLPFGGRETGYKGFGLATMAELFAAVVGGGPVATDPDQAWRGNGAAFLAVDPAAFTTPEAVAAKVEGLAEHVRSADPIDGEGGDAPGDDRILLPGEKEHETRQRRLEEGIPVTGTVAGDLRDLAAEQGTESSLPEPLR
;
A
#
# COMPACT_ATOMS: atom_id res chain seq x y z
N PHE A 1 -12.97 -12.90 10.31
CA PHE A 1 -13.72 -11.97 9.45
C PHE A 1 -14.94 -12.63 8.86
N GLU A 2 -14.81 -13.64 8.00
CA GLU A 2 -15.97 -14.27 7.33
C GLU A 2 -16.86 -15.12 8.26
N ALA A 3 -16.32 -15.65 9.36
CA ALA A 3 -17.11 -16.32 10.41
C ALA A 3 -17.72 -15.37 11.46
N GLY A 4 -17.51 -14.04 11.34
CA GLY A 4 -17.99 -13.05 12.32
C GLY A 4 -17.22 -13.02 13.65
N GLU A 5 -16.14 -13.79 13.78
CA GLU A 5 -15.39 -13.96 15.05
C GLU A 5 -14.42 -12.81 15.38
N GLY A 6 -14.35 -11.77 14.56
CA GLY A 6 -13.48 -10.63 14.79
C GLY A 6 -13.50 -9.59 13.67
N ALA A 7 -13.05 -8.38 14.01
CA ALA A 7 -12.95 -7.22 13.12
C ALA A 7 -11.57 -6.53 13.24
N LEU A 8 -11.12 -5.88 12.15
CA LEU A 8 -9.90 -5.08 12.15
C LEU A 8 -10.23 -3.81 12.93
N LEU A 9 -9.28 -3.37 13.77
CA LEU A 9 -9.40 -2.05 14.37
C LEU A 9 -9.06 -1.00 13.30
N PRO A 10 -9.75 0.16 13.32
CA PRO A 10 -9.32 1.30 12.52
C PRO A 10 -7.91 1.77 12.90
N PHE A 11 -7.26 2.50 11.98
CA PHE A 11 -6.00 3.18 12.27
C PHE A 11 -6.12 4.06 13.52
N GLY A 12 -5.15 3.98 14.43
CA GLY A 12 -5.22 4.58 15.77
C GLY A 12 -5.75 3.64 16.86
N GLY A 13 -6.11 2.39 16.51
CA GLY A 13 -6.43 1.34 17.45
C GLY A 13 -7.61 1.69 18.36
N ARG A 14 -7.53 1.29 19.63
CA ARG A 14 -8.58 1.59 20.63
C ARG A 14 -8.54 3.01 21.17
N GLU A 15 -7.40 3.68 21.06
CA GLU A 15 -7.18 5.00 21.68
C GLU A 15 -7.66 6.14 20.78
N THR A 16 -7.31 6.10 19.50
CA THR A 16 -7.62 7.16 18.53
C THR A 16 -8.26 6.64 17.24
N GLY A 17 -8.80 5.41 17.28
CA GLY A 17 -9.42 4.72 16.14
C GLY A 17 -10.53 5.49 15.43
N TYR A 18 -11.20 6.42 16.12
CA TYR A 18 -12.22 7.27 15.50
C TYR A 18 -11.67 8.13 14.34
N LYS A 19 -10.37 8.47 14.36
CA LYS A 19 -9.70 9.17 13.25
C LYS A 19 -9.51 8.23 12.05
N GLY A 20 -9.04 7.01 12.27
CA GLY A 20 -8.93 5.98 11.23
C GLY A 20 -10.28 5.60 10.65
N PHE A 21 -11.32 5.53 11.47
CA PHE A 21 -12.70 5.31 11.03
C PHE A 21 -13.20 6.45 10.13
N GLY A 22 -12.91 7.70 10.48
CA GLY A 22 -13.21 8.85 9.64
C GLY A 22 -12.49 8.80 8.28
N LEU A 23 -11.21 8.43 8.27
CA LEU A 23 -10.44 8.24 7.02
C LEU A 23 -11.04 7.12 6.14
N ALA A 24 -11.40 5.98 6.73
CA ALA A 24 -12.05 4.88 6.02
C ALA A 24 -13.43 5.29 5.45
N THR A 25 -14.19 6.07 6.22
CA THR A 25 -15.49 6.60 5.77
C THR A 25 -15.32 7.55 4.58
N MET A 26 -14.31 8.43 4.61
CA MET A 26 -14.01 9.30 3.46
C MET A 26 -13.62 8.49 2.22
N ALA A 27 -12.82 7.44 2.37
CA ALA A 27 -12.47 6.55 1.27
C ALA A 27 -13.72 5.92 0.63
N GLU A 28 -14.65 5.40 1.44
CA GLU A 28 -15.91 4.83 0.97
C GLU A 28 -16.78 5.86 0.23
N LEU A 29 -16.91 7.07 0.78
CA LEU A 29 -17.70 8.13 0.17
C LEU A 29 -17.18 8.50 -1.23
N PHE A 30 -15.87 8.69 -1.38
CA PHE A 30 -15.29 9.08 -2.66
C PHE A 30 -15.21 7.91 -3.65
N ALA A 31 -14.80 6.73 -3.19
CA ALA A 31 -14.55 5.59 -4.06
C ALA A 31 -15.86 4.93 -4.52
N ALA A 32 -16.85 4.79 -3.62
CA ALA A 32 -18.11 4.13 -3.92
C ALA A 32 -19.25 5.13 -4.12
N VAL A 33 -19.61 5.91 -3.10
CA VAL A 33 -20.87 6.69 -3.11
C VAL A 33 -20.92 7.72 -4.24
N VAL A 34 -19.86 8.52 -4.40
CA VAL A 34 -19.79 9.55 -5.46
C VAL A 34 -19.82 8.92 -6.87
N GLY A 35 -19.17 7.77 -7.02
CA GLY A 35 -19.13 7.02 -8.29
C GLY A 35 -20.37 6.17 -8.56
N GLY A 36 -21.32 6.08 -7.60
CA GLY A 36 -22.45 5.15 -7.69
C GLY A 36 -22.05 3.68 -7.60
N GLY A 37 -20.88 3.38 -7.04
CA GLY A 37 -20.39 2.02 -6.79
C GLY A 37 -21.03 1.39 -5.54
N PRO A 38 -20.81 0.07 -5.34
CA PRO A 38 -21.36 -0.64 -4.20
C PRO A 38 -20.70 -0.19 -2.91
N VAL A 39 -21.48 -0.10 -1.83
CA VAL A 39 -20.99 0.27 -0.49
C VAL A 39 -20.91 -0.95 0.42
N ALA A 40 -20.10 -0.87 1.47
CA ALA A 40 -19.87 -1.96 2.42
C ALA A 40 -21.16 -2.47 3.13
N THR A 41 -22.24 -1.68 3.13
CA THR A 41 -23.54 -2.07 3.69
C THR A 41 -24.42 -2.84 2.72
N ASP A 42 -24.04 -2.95 1.45
CA ASP A 42 -24.87 -3.61 0.44
C ASP A 42 -24.89 -5.12 0.68
N PRO A 43 -26.09 -5.72 0.87
CA PRO A 43 -26.22 -7.12 1.28
C PRO A 43 -25.79 -8.09 0.17
N ASP A 44 -25.87 -7.66 -1.10
CA ASP A 44 -25.57 -8.45 -2.29
C ASP A 44 -24.24 -8.01 -2.93
N GLN A 45 -23.22 -7.68 -2.14
CA GLN A 45 -21.85 -7.61 -2.65
C GLN A 45 -21.38 -9.01 -3.07
N ALA A 46 -21.94 -9.55 -4.15
CA ALA A 46 -21.20 -10.46 -4.99
C ALA A 46 -19.94 -9.70 -5.37
N TRP A 47 -18.76 -10.22 -5.00
CA TRP A 47 -17.40 -9.70 -5.16
C TRP A 47 -17.06 -9.21 -6.60
N ARG A 48 -17.84 -8.28 -7.13
CA ARG A 48 -17.96 -7.90 -8.53
C ARG A 48 -18.05 -6.38 -8.61
N GLY A 49 -16.99 -5.74 -8.15
CA GLY A 49 -16.74 -4.31 -8.37
C GLY A 49 -16.32 -3.60 -7.11
N ASN A 50 -15.13 -3.02 -7.13
CA ASN A 50 -14.71 -2.01 -6.17
C ASN A 50 -14.86 -0.65 -6.83
N GLY A 51 -15.48 0.29 -6.13
CA GLY A 51 -15.39 1.70 -6.49
C GLY A 51 -13.96 2.22 -6.29
N ALA A 52 -13.53 3.19 -7.08
CA ALA A 52 -12.24 3.84 -6.93
C ALA A 52 -12.35 5.34 -7.26
N ALA A 53 -11.67 6.16 -6.47
CA ALA A 53 -11.55 7.59 -6.72
C ALA A 53 -10.11 7.93 -7.13
N PHE A 54 -9.97 8.74 -8.17
CA PHE A 54 -8.69 9.26 -8.64
C PHE A 54 -8.75 10.79 -8.64
N LEU A 55 -7.74 11.43 -8.06
CA LEU A 55 -7.57 12.87 -8.05
C LEU A 55 -6.18 13.20 -8.60
N ALA A 56 -6.14 14.01 -9.66
CA ALA A 56 -4.92 14.59 -10.18
C ALA A 56 -4.96 16.10 -9.96
N VAL A 57 -3.90 16.63 -9.35
CA VAL A 57 -3.72 18.07 -9.14
C VAL A 57 -2.49 18.49 -9.91
N ASP A 58 -2.64 19.43 -10.84
CA ASP A 58 -1.50 20.03 -11.55
C ASP A 58 -0.84 21.08 -10.65
N PRO A 59 0.37 20.83 -10.13
CA PRO A 59 1.04 21.81 -9.27
C PRO A 59 1.48 23.06 -10.05
N ALA A 60 1.63 22.96 -11.38
CA ALA A 60 1.99 24.10 -12.24
C ALA A 60 0.88 25.16 -12.30
N ALA A 61 -0.35 24.81 -11.94
CA ALA A 61 -1.46 25.74 -11.78
C ALA A 61 -1.26 26.72 -10.60
N PHE A 62 -0.36 26.40 -9.65
CA PHE A 62 -0.15 27.18 -8.44
C PHE A 62 1.23 27.84 -8.37
N THR A 63 2.26 27.22 -8.96
CA THR A 63 3.65 27.72 -8.91
C THR A 63 4.51 27.09 -10.02
N THR A 64 5.81 27.42 -10.08
CA THR A 64 6.71 26.83 -11.10
C THR A 64 7.20 25.44 -10.67
N PRO A 65 7.53 24.53 -11.61
CA PRO A 65 8.09 23.22 -11.28
C PRO A 65 9.31 23.27 -10.36
N GLU A 66 10.17 24.27 -10.54
CA GLU A 66 11.37 24.48 -9.71
C GLU A 66 10.98 24.84 -8.26
N ALA A 67 9.97 25.69 -8.09
CA ALA A 67 9.46 26.06 -6.78
C ALA A 67 8.76 24.88 -6.07
N VAL A 68 8.08 24.01 -6.81
CA VAL A 68 7.52 22.74 -6.28
C VAL A 68 8.65 21.85 -5.80
N ALA A 69 9.65 21.60 -6.66
CA ALA A 69 10.78 20.73 -6.35
C ALA A 69 11.53 21.20 -5.10
N ALA A 70 11.86 22.50 -5.01
CA ALA A 70 12.54 23.07 -3.86
C ALA A 70 11.73 22.93 -2.56
N LYS A 71 10.39 23.05 -2.61
CA LYS A 71 9.52 22.87 -1.44
C LYS A 71 9.44 21.41 -1.00
N VAL A 72 9.33 20.49 -1.96
CA VAL A 72 9.31 19.05 -1.68
C VAL A 72 10.64 18.60 -1.09
N GLU A 73 11.76 19.08 -1.64
CA GLU A 73 13.11 18.80 -1.14
C GLU A 73 13.31 19.35 0.28
N GLY A 74 12.95 20.60 0.53
CA GLY A 74 13.04 21.18 1.87
C GLY A 74 12.16 20.46 2.91
N LEU A 75 10.97 19.99 2.53
CA LEU A 75 10.12 19.18 3.41
C LEU A 75 10.75 17.82 3.69
N ALA A 76 11.31 17.18 2.66
CA ALA A 76 11.99 15.91 2.77
C ALA A 76 13.21 16.00 3.71
N GLU A 77 14.05 17.02 3.55
CA GLU A 77 15.18 17.29 4.44
C GLU A 77 14.72 17.52 5.88
N HIS A 78 13.67 18.32 6.08
CA HIS A 78 13.12 18.58 7.40
C HIS A 78 12.66 17.30 8.10
N VAL A 79 11.86 16.46 7.42
CA VAL A 79 11.39 15.18 7.98
C VAL A 79 12.56 14.26 8.32
N ARG A 80 13.56 14.15 7.43
CA ARG A 80 14.75 13.31 7.66
C ARG A 80 15.66 13.82 8.79
N SER A 81 15.57 15.09 9.15
CA SER A 81 16.34 15.68 10.26
C SER A 81 15.75 15.39 11.64
N ALA A 82 14.58 14.75 11.72
CA ALA A 82 13.99 14.37 13.00
C ALA A 82 14.76 13.21 13.63
N ASP A 83 14.88 13.25 14.96
CA ASP A 83 15.40 12.14 15.73
C ASP A 83 14.38 10.97 15.71
N PRO A 84 14.83 9.74 15.45
CA PRO A 84 13.98 8.56 15.60
C PRO A 84 13.44 8.42 17.02
N ILE A 85 12.25 7.84 17.15
CA ILE A 85 11.72 7.49 18.47
C ILE A 85 12.49 6.26 18.97
N ASP A 86 13.23 6.43 20.07
CA ASP A 86 14.00 5.37 20.72
C ASP A 86 13.14 4.13 20.98
N GLY A 87 13.56 2.97 20.46
CA GLY A 87 12.93 1.67 20.73
C GLY A 87 11.67 1.34 19.90
N GLU A 88 11.23 2.22 19.00
CA GLU A 88 10.16 1.94 18.02
C GLU A 88 10.65 2.02 16.55
N GLY A 89 11.92 2.37 16.34
CA GLY A 89 12.63 2.02 15.11
C GLY A 89 12.55 0.51 14.93
N GLY A 90 11.85 0.06 13.88
CA GLY A 90 11.40 -1.32 13.74
C GLY A 90 12.50 -2.36 13.96
N ASP A 91 12.09 -3.59 14.28
CA ASP A 91 12.92 -4.76 14.67
C ASP A 91 14.04 -5.18 13.68
N ALA A 92 14.38 -4.36 12.68
CA ALA A 92 15.53 -4.51 11.81
C ALA A 92 16.77 -3.84 12.45
N PRO A 93 17.82 -4.60 12.80
CA PRO A 93 19.08 -4.03 13.25
C PRO A 93 19.68 -3.14 12.13
N GLY A 94 19.82 -1.83 12.39
CA GLY A 94 20.72 -0.96 11.65
C GLY A 94 20.13 -0.03 10.58
N ASP A 95 18.83 0.26 10.58
CA ASP A 95 18.27 1.37 9.77
C ASP A 95 17.47 2.35 10.64
N ASP A 96 18.16 3.03 11.55
CA ASP A 96 17.62 4.06 12.45
C ASP A 96 17.32 5.39 11.73
N ARG A 97 17.12 5.40 10.40
CA ARG A 97 16.81 6.65 9.68
C ARG A 97 15.31 6.83 9.52
N ILE A 98 14.85 8.08 9.61
CA ILE A 98 13.48 8.44 9.24
C ILE A 98 13.32 8.30 7.72
N LEU A 99 12.34 7.50 7.30
CA LEU A 99 12.00 7.29 5.89
C LEU A 99 10.79 8.13 5.48
N LEU A 100 10.81 8.62 4.24
CA LEU A 100 9.63 9.22 3.61
C LEU A 100 8.69 8.14 3.08
N PRO A 101 7.38 8.44 3.01
CA PRO A 101 6.42 7.57 2.32
C PRO A 101 6.89 7.26 0.89
N GLY A 102 7.09 5.98 0.58
CA GLY A 102 7.55 5.50 -0.72
C GLY A 102 9.05 5.17 -0.82
N GLU A 103 9.90 5.59 0.14
CA GLU A 103 11.33 5.27 0.10
C GLU A 103 11.60 3.79 0.31
N LYS A 104 10.97 3.18 1.33
CA LYS A 104 11.10 1.75 1.61
C LYS A 104 10.67 0.90 0.40
N GLU A 105 9.59 1.32 -0.26
CA GLU A 105 9.09 0.68 -1.48
C GLU A 105 10.05 0.87 -2.65
N HIS A 106 10.62 2.07 -2.82
CA HIS A 106 11.61 2.36 -3.86
C HIS A 106 12.86 1.49 -3.71
N GLU A 107 13.43 1.44 -2.50
CA GLU A 107 14.61 0.61 -2.19
C GLU A 107 14.32 -0.87 -2.38
N THR A 108 13.16 -1.35 -1.91
CA THR A 108 12.72 -2.73 -2.11
C THR A 108 12.58 -3.05 -3.60
N ARG A 109 12.08 -2.12 -4.41
CA ARG A 109 11.95 -2.28 -5.86
C ARG A 109 13.32 -2.38 -6.53
N GLN A 110 14.27 -1.50 -6.21
CA GLN A 110 15.61 -1.57 -6.80
C GLN A 110 16.28 -2.90 -6.47
N ARG A 111 16.28 -3.28 -5.19
CA ARG A 111 16.83 -4.56 -4.75
C ARG A 111 16.20 -5.75 -5.48
N ARG A 112 14.86 -5.78 -5.60
CA ARG A 112 14.16 -6.89 -6.27
C ARG A 112 14.32 -6.91 -7.79
N LEU A 113 14.68 -5.79 -8.42
CA LEU A 113 15.05 -5.77 -9.84
C LEU A 113 16.41 -6.42 -10.07
N GLU A 114 17.33 -6.30 -9.11
CA GLU A 114 18.68 -6.86 -9.19
C GLU A 114 18.75 -8.30 -8.69
N GLU A 115 18.14 -8.57 -7.52
CA GLU A 115 18.24 -9.84 -6.79
C GLU A 115 17.05 -10.79 -7.08
N GLY A 116 16.00 -10.29 -7.72
CA GLY A 116 14.74 -11.01 -7.93
C GLY A 116 13.73 -10.83 -6.80
N ILE A 117 12.50 -11.28 -7.04
CA ILE A 117 11.41 -11.20 -6.06
C ILE A 117 11.41 -12.46 -5.20
N PRO A 118 11.56 -12.36 -3.87
CA PRO A 118 11.46 -13.52 -2.99
C PRO A 118 10.02 -14.04 -2.98
N VAL A 119 9.84 -15.32 -3.32
CA VAL A 119 8.56 -16.03 -3.31
C VAL A 119 8.65 -17.17 -2.30
N THR A 120 7.63 -17.33 -1.46
CA THR A 120 7.59 -18.42 -0.48
C THR A 120 7.36 -19.76 -1.16
N GLY A 121 7.77 -20.86 -0.53
CA GLY A 121 7.57 -22.20 -1.09
C GLY A 121 6.11 -22.54 -1.37
N THR A 122 5.19 -22.08 -0.50
CA THR A 122 3.75 -22.24 -0.68
C THR A 122 3.26 -21.54 -1.95
N VAL A 123 3.54 -20.24 -2.10
CA VAL A 123 3.12 -19.47 -3.28
C VAL A 123 3.74 -20.03 -4.56
N ALA A 124 5.00 -20.49 -4.51
CA ALA A 124 5.63 -21.15 -5.64
C ALA A 124 4.92 -22.47 -6.01
N GLY A 125 4.46 -23.24 -5.03
CA GLY A 125 3.63 -24.43 -5.25
C GLY A 125 2.32 -24.07 -5.95
N ASP A 126 1.58 -23.11 -5.39
CA ASP A 126 0.29 -22.67 -5.93
C ASP A 126 0.41 -22.19 -7.39
N LEU A 127 1.50 -21.47 -7.72
CA LEU A 127 1.77 -21.02 -9.07
C LEU A 127 2.09 -22.17 -10.04
N ARG A 128 2.77 -23.22 -9.58
CA ARG A 128 3.04 -24.41 -10.40
C ARG A 128 1.77 -25.19 -10.68
N ASP A 129 0.96 -25.41 -9.64
CA ASP A 129 -0.31 -26.14 -9.77
C ASP A 129 -1.24 -25.40 -10.74
N LEU A 130 -1.35 -24.08 -10.58
CA LEU A 130 -2.12 -23.24 -11.50
C LEU A 130 -1.56 -23.30 -12.93
N ALA A 131 -0.23 -23.25 -13.11
CA ALA A 131 0.36 -23.34 -14.43
C ALA A 131 0.07 -24.68 -15.10
N ALA A 132 0.08 -25.79 -14.36
CA ALA A 132 -0.27 -27.12 -14.86
C ALA A 132 -1.75 -27.23 -15.24
N GLU A 133 -2.65 -26.70 -14.41
CA GLU A 133 -4.08 -26.66 -14.70
C GLU A 133 -4.39 -25.89 -15.99
N GLN A 134 -3.65 -24.82 -16.24
CA GLN A 134 -3.81 -23.96 -17.43
C GLN A 134 -2.96 -24.41 -18.64
N GLY A 135 -2.08 -25.41 -18.48
CA GLY A 135 -1.14 -25.85 -19.53
C GLY A 135 -0.12 -24.77 -19.94
N THR A 136 0.38 -23.99 -18.97
CA THR A 136 1.27 -22.84 -19.17
C THR A 136 2.59 -22.95 -18.41
N GLU A 137 3.02 -24.16 -18.06
CA GLU A 137 4.22 -24.44 -17.27
C GLU A 137 5.49 -23.85 -17.88
N SER A 138 5.56 -23.78 -19.22
CA SER A 138 6.66 -23.15 -19.95
C SER A 138 6.77 -21.63 -19.70
N SER A 139 5.72 -20.98 -19.21
CA SER A 139 5.70 -19.54 -18.89
C SER A 139 6.21 -19.23 -17.49
N LEU A 140 6.39 -20.25 -16.63
CA LEU A 140 6.99 -20.03 -15.32
C LEU A 140 8.46 -19.60 -15.47
N PRO A 141 8.92 -18.63 -14.65
CA PRO A 141 10.33 -18.33 -14.53
C PRO A 141 11.12 -19.59 -14.15
N GLU A 142 12.35 -19.71 -14.63
CA GLU A 142 13.20 -20.90 -14.37
C GLU A 142 13.30 -21.29 -12.89
N PRO A 143 13.44 -20.36 -11.91
CA PRO A 143 13.45 -20.73 -10.48
C PRO A 143 12.12 -21.29 -9.94
N LEU A 144 11.01 -21.09 -10.66
CA LEU A 144 9.67 -21.53 -10.29
C LEU A 144 9.19 -22.73 -11.10
N ARG A 145 9.89 -23.14 -12.15
CA ARG A 145 9.63 -24.43 -12.82
C ARG A 145 10.02 -25.58 -11.89
#